data_AF-K9QEN8-F1
#
_entry.id   AF-K9QEN8-F1
#
_cell.length_a   1.000
_cell.length_b   1.000
_cell.length_c   1.000
_cell.angle_alpha   90.00
_cell.angle_beta   90.00
_cell.angle_gamma   90.00
#
_symmetry.space_group_name_H-M   'P 1'
#
loop_
_entity.id
_entity.type
_entity.pdbx_description
1 polymer ?
#
loop_
_entity_poly.entity_id
_entity_poly.type
_entity_poly.pdbx_seq_one_letter_code
_entity_poly.pdbx_strand_id
1 'polypeptide(L)'
;MPRNFAEGETQMNFRIPEDKKEAFIKKAKENGTSASRLLLEFIDSYLGLLPRRDDEIDKLSKKVAELEDFRDRTEKILGELAA
;
A
#
# COMPACT_ATOMS: atom_id res chain seq x y z
N MET A 1 -28.18 22.58 3.59
CA MET A 1 -28.42 21.15 3.88
C MET A 1 -27.38 20.70 4.90
N PRO A 2 -27.78 20.14 6.06
CA PRO A 2 -26.80 19.58 7.00
C PRO A 2 -26.17 18.33 6.35
N ARG A 3 -24.83 18.25 6.42
CA ARG A 3 -24.09 17.05 6.01
C ARG A 3 -24.16 16.07 7.16
N ASN A 4 -24.78 14.91 6.94
CA ASN A 4 -24.72 13.79 7.89
C ASN A 4 -23.32 13.17 7.79
N PHE A 5 -22.42 13.60 8.67
CA PHE A 5 -21.15 12.92 8.88
C PHE A 5 -21.40 11.63 9.67
N ALA A 6 -20.58 10.60 9.45
CA ALA A 6 -20.61 9.42 10.32
C ALA A 6 -20.19 9.82 11.74
N GLU A 7 -20.66 9.08 12.77
CA GLU A 7 -20.26 9.36 14.16
C GLU A 7 -18.72 9.35 14.28
N GLY A 8 -18.16 10.47 14.76
CA GLY A 8 -16.72 10.67 14.94
C GLY A 8 -15.98 11.38 13.81
N GLU A 9 -16.63 11.68 12.69
CA GLU A 9 -16.00 12.44 11.59
C GLU A 9 -16.07 13.96 11.83
N THR A 10 -14.95 14.66 11.63
CA THR A 10 -14.90 16.14 11.68
C THR A 10 -14.27 16.71 10.41
N GLN A 11 -14.62 17.96 10.07
CA GLN A 11 -14.03 18.64 8.92
C GLN A 11 -12.81 19.45 9.32
N MET A 12 -11.68 19.17 8.66
CA MET A 12 -10.46 19.97 8.77
C MET A 12 -10.27 20.79 7.50
N ASN A 13 -10.20 22.13 7.64
CA ASN A 13 -9.91 23.03 6.54
C ASN A 13 -8.47 23.53 6.66
N PHE A 14 -7.69 23.43 5.59
CA PHE A 14 -6.31 23.92 5.55
C PHE A 14 -6.06 24.73 4.27
N ARG A 15 -5.10 25.66 4.34
CA ARG A 15 -4.65 26.44 3.18
C ARG A 15 -3.47 25.73 2.55
N ILE A 16 -3.47 25.66 1.23
CA ILE A 16 -2.52 24.89 0.45
C ILE A 16 -2.27 25.67 -0.86
N PRO A 17 -1.02 25.78 -1.32
CA PRO A 17 -0.70 26.36 -2.63
C PRO A 17 -1.45 25.65 -3.77
N GLU A 18 -1.86 26.39 -4.80
CA GLU A 18 -2.69 25.85 -5.89
C GLU A 18 -1.96 24.74 -6.69
N ASP A 19 -0.66 24.90 -6.92
CA ASP A 19 0.19 23.89 -7.59
C ASP A 19 0.18 22.54 -6.84
N LYS A 20 0.23 22.60 -5.50
CA LYS A 20 0.17 21.41 -4.65
C LYS A 20 -1.21 20.78 -4.66
N LYS A 21 -2.27 21.59 -4.71
CA LYS A 21 -3.66 21.10 -4.78
C LYS A 21 -3.90 20.35 -6.09
N GLU A 22 -3.47 20.91 -7.21
CA GLU A 22 -3.57 20.26 -8.52
C GLU A 22 -2.81 18.94 -8.56
N ALA A 23 -1.55 18.95 -8.10
CA ALA A 23 -0.73 17.73 -8.04
C ALA A 23 -1.36 16.65 -7.15
N PHE A 24 -1.92 17.05 -5.99
CA PHE A 24 -2.56 16.12 -5.07
C PHE A 24 -3.84 15.50 -5.64
N ILE A 25 -4.69 16.33 -6.27
CA ILE A 25 -5.92 15.86 -6.93
C ILE A 25 -5.58 14.92 -8.09
N LYS A 26 -4.57 15.25 -8.89
CA LYS A 26 -4.10 14.39 -9.97
C LYS A 26 -3.65 13.02 -9.46
N LYS A 27 -2.85 13.00 -8.39
CA LYS A 27 -2.39 11.76 -7.76
C LYS A 27 -3.54 10.91 -7.21
N ALA A 28 -4.54 11.54 -6.61
CA ALA A 28 -5.74 10.82 -6.15
C ALA A 28 -6.47 10.14 -7.31
N LYS A 29 -6.61 10.83 -8.46
CA LYS A 29 -7.20 10.26 -9.68
C LYS A 29 -6.39 9.11 -10.25
N GLU A 30 -5.06 9.25 -10.33
CA GLU A 30 -4.15 8.18 -10.81
C GLU A 30 -4.26 6.92 -9.96
N ASN A 31 -4.43 7.06 -8.65
CA ASN A 31 -4.61 5.95 -7.72
C ASN A 31 -6.06 5.42 -7.64
N GLY A 32 -6.99 5.97 -8.44
CA GLY A 32 -8.41 5.58 -8.40
C GLY A 32 -9.10 5.84 -7.05
N THR A 33 -8.60 6.80 -6.26
CA THR A 33 -9.08 7.08 -4.90
C THR A 33 -9.57 8.52 -4.74
N SER A 34 -10.26 8.82 -3.64
CA SER A 34 -10.66 10.20 -3.33
C SER A 34 -9.51 10.97 -2.68
N ALA A 35 -9.49 12.29 -2.83
CA ALA A 35 -8.48 13.15 -2.20
C ALA A 35 -8.47 12.99 -0.67
N SER A 36 -9.64 12.88 -0.03
CA SER A 36 -9.75 12.64 1.41
C SER A 36 -9.17 11.30 1.81
N ARG A 37 -9.46 10.23 1.04
CA ARG A 37 -8.92 8.90 1.33
C ARG A 37 -7.40 8.84 1.18
N LEU A 38 -6.86 9.45 0.12
CA LEU A 38 -5.42 9.57 -0.06
C LEU A 38 -4.76 10.36 1.09
N LEU A 39 -5.43 11.40 1.60
CA LEU A 39 -4.93 12.19 2.71
C LEU A 39 -4.94 11.37 4.02
N LEU A 40 -6.00 10.62 4.28
CA LEU A 40 -6.10 9.74 5.44
C LEU A 40 -5.02 8.65 5.40
N GLU A 41 -4.84 7.97 4.26
CA GLU A 41 -3.77 6.98 4.08
C GLU A 41 -2.38 7.57 4.31
N PHE A 42 -2.15 8.82 3.87
CA PHE A 42 -0.92 9.53 4.16
C PHE A 42 -0.75 9.84 5.65
N ILE A 43 -1.81 10.27 6.34
CA ILE A 43 -1.80 10.52 7.79
C ILE A 43 -1.53 9.23 8.55
N ASP A 44 -2.20 8.13 8.20
CA ASP A 44 -2.00 6.82 8.82
C ASP A 44 -0.56 6.33 8.61
N SER A 45 0.01 6.54 7.41
CA SER A 45 1.41 6.26 7.13
C SER A 45 2.36 7.13 7.96
N TYR A 46 2.06 8.42 8.11
CA TYR A 46 2.88 9.36 8.88
C TYR A 46 2.87 9.04 10.38
N LEU A 47 1.71 8.62 10.91
CA LEU A 47 1.54 8.22 12.30
C LEU A 47 2.01 6.78 12.58
N GLY A 48 2.38 6.01 11.56
CA GLY A 48 2.79 4.61 11.70
C GLY A 48 1.63 3.68 12.09
N LEU A 49 0.40 4.03 11.73
CA LEU A 49 -0.81 3.24 11.98
C LEU A 49 -1.07 2.20 10.89
N LEU A 50 -0.44 2.35 9.72
CA LEU A 50 -0.39 1.29 8.72
C LEU A 50 0.65 0.24 9.13
N PRO A 51 0.36 -1.07 8.95
CA PRO A 51 1.40 -2.08 9.06
C PRO A 51 2.54 -1.65 8.14
N ARG A 52 3.76 -1.57 8.68
CA ARG A 52 4.91 -1.11 7.92
C ARG A 52 4.98 -1.95 6.65
N ARG A 53 5.25 -1.32 5.51
CA ARG A 53 5.60 -2.03 4.26
C ARG A 53 6.71 -3.07 4.47
N ASP A 54 7.53 -2.91 5.52
CA ASP A 54 8.50 -3.89 5.97
C ASP A 54 7.87 -5.28 6.20
N ASP A 55 6.66 -5.37 6.74
CA ASP A 55 5.98 -6.66 6.96
C ASP A 55 5.56 -7.34 5.65
N GLU A 56 5.28 -6.55 4.61
CA GLU A 56 4.89 -7.05 3.29
C GLU A 56 6.12 -7.43 2.47
N ILE A 57 7.20 -6.67 2.58
CA ILE A 57 8.51 -6.99 2.02
C ILE A 57 9.06 -8.26 2.67
N ASP A 58 9.00 -8.40 3.99
CA ASP A 58 9.46 -9.61 4.69
C ASP A 58 8.64 -10.85 4.31
N LYS A 59 7.33 -10.70 4.11
CA LYS A 59 6.47 -11.78 3.60
C LYS A 59 6.79 -12.14 2.16
N LEU A 60 7.07 -11.16 1.31
CA LEU A 60 7.48 -11.39 -0.08
C LEU A 60 8.85 -12.06 -0.15
N SER A 61 9.82 -11.61 0.64
CA SER A 61 11.14 -12.21 0.77
C SER A 61 11.07 -13.68 1.22
N LYS A 62 10.22 -13.99 2.20
CA LYS A 62 9.98 -15.39 2.63
C LYS A 62 9.37 -16.23 1.50
N LYS A 63 8.38 -15.72 0.78
CA LYS A 63 7.77 -16.43 -0.36
C LYS A 63 8.76 -16.66 -1.50
N VAL A 64 9.64 -15.71 -1.79
CA VAL A 64 10.68 -15.87 -2.81
C VAL A 64 11.66 -16.96 -2.40
N ALA A 65 12.12 -16.97 -1.13
CA ALA A 65 12.99 -18.01 -0.62
C ALA A 65 12.36 -19.40 -0.70
N GLU A 66 11.07 -19.55 -0.36
CA GLU A 66 10.36 -20.84 -0.49
C GLU A 66 10.25 -21.33 -1.94
N LEU A 67 10.08 -20.41 -2.90
CA LEU A 67 10.02 -20.75 -4.32
C LEU A 67 11.38 -21.16 -4.89
N GLU A 68 12.46 -20.50 -4.45
CA GLU A 68 13.83 -20.90 -4.79
C GLU A 68 14.15 -22.30 -4.24
N ASP A 69 13.82 -22.55 -2.98
CA ASP A 69 14.01 -23.86 -2.34
C ASP A 69 13.22 -24.98 -3.05
N PHE A 70 11.99 -24.68 -3.48
CA PHE A 70 11.16 -25.61 -4.24
C PHE A 70 11.75 -25.91 -5.63
N ARG A 71 12.28 -24.88 -6.30
CA ARG A 71 12.95 -25.03 -7.59
C ARG A 71 14.16 -25.95 -7.46
N ASP A 72 15.04 -25.70 -6.50
CA ASP A 72 16.27 -26.48 -6.31
C ASP A 72 15.97 -27.97 -6.02
N ARG A 73 14.93 -28.23 -5.21
CA ARG A 73 14.46 -29.61 -4.96
C ARG A 73 13.91 -30.26 -6.22
N THR A 74 13.16 -29.52 -7.04
CA THR A 74 12.59 -30.02 -8.28
C THR A 74 13.67 -30.32 -9.31
N GLU A 75 14.65 -29.43 -9.46
CA GLU A 75 15.80 -29.65 -10.35
C GLU A 75 16.62 -30.88 -9.93
N LYS A 76 16.80 -31.09 -8.61
CA LYS A 76 17.48 -32.28 -8.09
C LYS A 76 16.71 -33.58 -8.38
N ILE A 77 15.41 -33.60 -8.12
CA ILE A 77 14.57 -34.78 -8.38
C ILE A 77 14.52 -35.08 -9.89
N LEU A 78 14.40 -34.06 -10.73
CA LEU A 78 14.41 -34.23 -12.19
C LEU A 78 15.77 -34.71 -12.69
N GLY A 79 16.88 -34.24 -12.12
CA GLY A 79 18.22 -34.71 -12.41
C GLY A 79 18.45 -36.18 -12.00
N GLU A 80 17.91 -36.60 -10.86
CA GLU A 80 17.96 -38.00 -10.39
C GLU A 80 17.08 -38.94 -11.22
N LEU A 81 15.96 -38.45 -11.78
CA LEU A 81 15.07 -39.24 -12.65
C LEU A 81 15.56 -39.33 -14.11
N ALA A 82 16.43 -38.42 -14.54
CA ALA A 82 17.00 -38.39 -15.88
C ALA A 82 18.35 -39.15 -16.01
N ALA A 83 18.93 -39.58 -14.89
CA ALA A 83 20.16 -40.38 -14.80
C ALA A 83 19.85 -41.88 -14.68
#